data_AF-A0AA42QB52-F1
#
_entry.id   AF-A0AA42QB52-F1
#
_cell.length_a   1.000
_cell.length_b   1.000
_cell.length_c   1.000
_cell.angle_alpha   90.00
_cell.angle_beta   90.00
_cell.angle_gamma   90.00
#
_symmetry.space_group_name_H-M   'P 1'
#
loop_
_entity.id
_entity.type
_entity.pdbx_description
1 polymer ?
#
loop_
_entity_poly.entity_id
_entity_poly.type
_entity_poly.pdbx_seq_one_letter_code
_entity_poly.pdbx_strand_id
1 'polypeptide(L)' 'MNKPILNLFKAVVTVEGHTEEVPVWAEDLDKALEQSEAEYGEVDRVRPVVAA' A
#
# COMPACT_ATOMS: atom_id res chain seq x y z
N MET A 1 0.80 21.89 -14.07
CA MET A 1 0.29 20.70 -13.36
C MET A 1 1.45 20.06 -12.63
N ASN A 2 1.46 20.10 -11.29
CA ASN A 2 2.42 19.32 -10.51
C ASN A 2 2.07 17.84 -10.70
N LYS A 3 3.05 17.01 -11.07
CA LYS A 3 2.88 15.57 -11.07
C LYS A 3 2.77 15.11 -9.61
N PRO A 4 1.81 14.24 -9.26
CA PRO A 4 1.77 13.66 -7.92
C PRO A 4 3.07 12.90 -7.66
N ILE A 5 3.71 13.18 -6.52
CA ILE A 5 4.91 12.46 -6.09
C ILE A 5 4.42 11.15 -5.46
N LEU A 6 4.68 10.04 -6.12
CA LEU A 6 4.35 8.72 -5.59
C LEU A 6 5.45 8.25 -4.64
N ASN A 7 5.05 7.87 -3.44
CA ASN A 7 5.87 7.24 -2.43
C ASN A 7 5.63 5.73 -2.45
N LEU A 8 6.67 4.97 -2.09
CA LEU A 8 6.55 3.53 -1.92
C LEU A 8 6.06 3.22 -0.52
N PHE A 9 4.97 2.47 -0.45
CA PHE A 9 4.42 1.87 0.76
C PHE A 9 4.52 0.35 0.67
N LYS A 10 4.38 -0.30 1.81
CA LYS A 10 4.14 -1.74 1.88
C LYS A 10 2.84 -2.00 2.61
N ALA A 11 1.95 -2.73 1.96
CA ALA A 11 0.72 -3.20 2.54
C ALA A 11 0.86 -4.68 2.93
N VAL A 12 0.39 -5.02 4.12
CA VAL A 12 0.22 -6.39 4.58
C VAL A 12 -1.21 -6.77 4.26
N VAL A 13 -1.37 -7.76 3.39
CA VAL A 13 -2.66 -8.21 2.86
C VAL A 13 -2.82 -9.71 3.04
N THR A 14 -4.06 -10.17 3.15
CA THR A 14 -4.36 -11.60 3.22
C THR A 14 -4.91 -12.08 1.87
N VAL A 15 -4.12 -12.88 1.16
CA VAL A 15 -4.46 -13.46 -0.15
C VAL A 15 -4.54 -14.97 -0.02
N GLU A 16 -5.68 -15.55 -0.38
CA GLU A 16 -5.93 -17.02 -0.31
C GLU A 16 -5.65 -17.64 1.08
N GLY A 17 -5.83 -16.86 2.16
CA GLY A 17 -5.58 -17.30 3.53
C GLY A 17 -4.13 -17.20 3.99
N HIS A 18 -3.25 -16.61 3.18
CA HIS A 18 -1.87 -16.31 3.51
C HIS A 18 -1.64 -14.81 3.63
N THR A 19 -0.96 -14.39 4.71
CA THR A 19 -0.57 -13.00 4.90
C THR A 19 0.73 -12.73 4.15
N GLU A 20 0.72 -11.76 3.24
CA GLU A 20 1.87 -11.35 2.44
C GLU A 20 2.08 -9.83 2.49
N GLU A 21 3.31 -9.38 2.23
CA GLU A 21 3.66 -7.96 2.18
C GLU A 21 3.90 -7.51 0.72
N VAL A 22 3.01 -6.66 0.20
CA VAL A 22 3.03 -6.20 -1.19
C VAL A 22 3.46 -4.73 -1.30
N PRO A 23 4.22 -4.33 -2.34
CA PRO A 23 4.59 -2.94 -2.57
C PRO A 23 3.44 -2.15 -3.20
N VAL A 24 3.20 -0.93 -2.71
CA VAL A 24 2.11 -0.05 -3.19
C VAL A 24 2.66 1.34 -3.46
N TRP A 25 2.44 1.86 -4.67
CA TRP A 25 2.84 3.22 -5.04
C TRP A 25 1.65 4.16 -4.92
N ALA A 26 1.73 5.11 -3.99
CA ALA A 26 0.64 6.04 -3.71
C ALA A 26 1.14 7.42 -3.32
N GLU A 27 0.27 8.42 -3.34
CA GLU A 27 0.62 9.79 -2.95
C GLU A 27 0.86 9.89 -1.43
N ASP A 28 -0.01 9.24 -0.66
CA ASP A 28 -0.01 9.22 0.81
C ASP A 28 -0.48 7.85 1.35
N LEU A 29 -0.50 7.71 2.68
CA LEU A 29 -0.93 6.50 3.37
C LEU A 29 -2.39 6.15 3.10
N ASP A 30 -3.27 7.14 3.02
CA ASP A 30 -4.71 6.92 2.84
C ASP A 30 -4.97 6.37 1.43
N LYS A 31 -4.30 6.93 0.41
CA LYS A 31 -4.34 6.43 -0.97
C LYS A 31 -3.70 5.06 -1.13
N ALA A 32 -2.68 4.74 -0.34
CA ALA A 32 -2.08 3.42 -0.33
C ALA A 32 -3.04 2.38 0.27
N LEU A 33 -3.73 2.72 1.36
CA LEU A 33 -4.75 1.85 1.96
C LEU A 33 -5.92 1.64 1.00
N GLU A 34 -6.49 2.72 0.46
CA GLU A 34 -7.63 2.67 -0.48
C GLU A 34 -7.33 1.78 -1.69
N GLN A 35 -6.15 1.91 -2.29
CA GLN A 35 -5.73 1.04 -3.40
C GLN A 35 -5.56 -0.42 -2.98
N SER A 36 -4.94 -0.65 -1.82
CA SER A 36 -4.69 -2.01 -1.31
C SER A 36 -6.00 -2.75 -1.02
N GLU A 37 -6.98 -2.05 -0.43
CA GLU A 37 -8.29 -2.61 -0.13
C GLU A 37 -9.09 -2.90 -1.41
N ALA A 38 -9.00 -2.01 -2.41
CA ALA A 38 -9.66 -2.20 -3.70
C ALA A 38 -9.10 -3.39 -4.50
N GLU A 39 -7.80 -3.68 -4.37
CA GLU A 39 -7.13 -4.75 -5.12
C GLU A 39 -7.14 -6.10 -4.38
N TYR A 40 -6.85 -6.11 -3.09
CA TYR A 40 -6.64 -7.33 -2.29
C TYR A 40 -7.75 -7.60 -1.27
N GLY A 41 -8.66 -6.66 -1.03
CA GLY A 41 -9.72 -6.79 -0.02
C GLY A 41 -9.26 -6.36 1.37
N GLU A 42 -9.05 -7.31 2.27
CA GLU A 42 -8.68 -7.00 3.66
C GLU A 42 -7.19 -6.67 3.79
N VAL A 43 -6.90 -5.49 4.37
CA VAL A 43 -5.54 -4.99 4.58
C VAL A 43 -5.27 -4.89 6.07
N ASP A 44 -4.31 -5.67 6.57
CA ASP A 44 -3.95 -5.70 7.99
C ASP A 44 -3.19 -4.44 8.42
N ARG A 45 -2.31 -3.94 7.54
CA ARG A 45 -1.41 -2.82 7.86
C ARG A 45 -0.79 -2.21 6.61
N VAL A 46 -0.63 -0.90 6.58
CA VAL A 46 0.17 -0.19 5.58
C VAL A 46 1.31 0.57 6.27
N ARG A 47 2.52 0.56 5.69
CA ARG A 47 3.69 1.30 6.19
C ARG A 47 4.45 2.02 5.07
N PRO A 48 4.95 3.25 5.30
CA PRO A 48 5.82 3.93 4.34
C PRO A 48 7.19 3.25 4.29
N VAL A 49 7.78 3.18 3.10
CA VAL A 49 9.18 2.78 2.92
C VAL A 49 10.03 4.03 2.91
N VAL A 50 10.78 4.24 4.00
CA VAL A 50 11.77 5.31 4.09
C VAL A 50 13.11 4.71 3.69
N ALA A 51 13.69 5.15 2.57
CA ALA A 51 15.05 4.80 2.22
C ALA A 51 16.00 5.37 3.30
N ALA A 52 16.76 4.48 3.95
CA ALA A 52 17.77 4.83 4.95
C ALA A 52 19.02 5.46 4.32
#